data_AF-A0A8C0JAT2-F1
#
_entry.id   AF-A0A8C0JAT2-F1
#
_cell.length_a   1.000
_cell.length_b   1.000
_cell.length_c   1.000
_cell.angle_alpha   90.00
_cell.angle_beta   90.00
_cell.angle_gamma   90.00
#
_symmetry.space_group_name_H-M   'P 1'
#
loop_
_entity.id
_entity.type
_entity.pdbx_description
1 polymer ?
#
loop_
_entity_poly.entity_id
_entity_poly.type
_entity_poly.pdbx_seq_one_letter_code
_entity_poly.pdbx_strand_id
1 'polypeptide(L)'
;MYYFNIQTRQCEMFEYGGCYGNENNFLTLEECQERCVVPGQYPFSCLPACPLYSYEHGLFFSPQSLFSTEKPNFCFMEQDPGICRGYFSRYFYNKESQQCEKFKYGGCLGNQNNFKALEECQIACQDNCKCLVVVVLIFIFIFSLRVIELKARRDHQIVWSAALYITEHHHPAICTQTPNGKLS
;
A
#
# COMPACT_ATOMS: atom_id res chain seq x y z
N MET A 1 14.56 26.48 2.43
CA MET A 1 14.07 25.20 3.00
C MET A 1 13.29 24.48 1.92
N TYR A 2 13.02 23.20 2.10
CA TYR A 2 12.22 22.37 1.20
C TYR A 2 11.02 21.79 1.96
N TYR A 3 9.90 21.63 1.28
CA TYR A 3 8.74 20.93 1.80
C TYR A 3 8.23 19.97 0.72
N PHE A 4 7.63 18.87 1.15
CA PHE A 4 6.99 17.93 0.24
C PHE A 4 5.60 18.45 -0.14
N ASN A 5 5.43 18.72 -1.43
CA ASN A 5 4.16 19.06 -2.02
C ASN A 5 3.41 17.79 -2.42
N ILE A 6 2.31 17.52 -1.71
CA ILE A 6 1.50 16.32 -1.95
C ILE A 6 0.76 16.35 -3.29
N GLN A 7 0.49 17.53 -3.85
CA GLN A 7 -0.22 17.70 -5.12
C GLN A 7 0.72 17.42 -6.29
N THR A 8 1.93 17.97 -6.25
CA THR A 8 2.96 17.75 -7.29
C THR A 8 3.77 16.48 -7.03
N ARG A 9 3.67 15.92 -5.82
CA ARG A 9 4.48 14.80 -5.30
C ARG A 9 5.98 15.10 -5.39
N GLN A 10 6.36 16.35 -5.17
CA GLN A 10 7.73 16.84 -5.32
C GLN A 10 8.16 17.66 -4.12
N CYS A 11 9.46 17.69 -3.86
CA CYS A 11 10.06 18.58 -2.90
C CYS A 11 10.26 19.96 -3.53
N GLU A 12 9.57 20.96 -3.01
CA GLU A 12 9.59 22.33 -3.50
C GLU A 12 10.28 23.25 -2.49
N MET A 13 10.95 24.28 -2.99
CA MET A 13 11.63 25.25 -2.13
C MET A 13 10.66 26.27 -1.53
N PHE A 14 10.92 26.69 -0.30
CA PHE A 14 10.22 27.78 0.35
C PHE A 14 11.12 28.57 1.30
N GLU A 15 10.71 29.81 1.61
CA GLU A 15 11.36 30.70 2.58
C GLU A 15 10.76 30.47 3.98
N TYR A 16 11.61 30.10 4.94
CA TYR A 16 11.19 29.86 6.32
C TYR A 16 11.67 30.99 7.23
N GLY A 17 10.73 31.58 7.98
CA GLY A 17 10.99 32.73 8.85
C GLY A 17 11.74 32.42 10.15
N GLY A 18 11.96 31.13 10.47
CA GLY A 18 12.81 30.70 11.59
C GLY A 18 12.08 30.24 12.85
N CYS A 19 10.75 30.30 12.93
CA CYS A 19 9.97 29.76 14.05
C CYS A 19 8.58 29.26 13.61
N TYR A 20 7.92 28.44 14.44
CA TYR A 20 6.55 27.94 14.26
C TYR A 20 6.27 27.06 13.01
N GLY A 21 7.27 26.36 12.52
CA GLY A 21 7.12 25.38 11.44
C GLY A 21 6.44 24.06 11.86
N ASN A 22 6.25 23.19 10.88
CA ASN A 22 5.78 21.81 11.05
C ASN A 22 6.85 20.82 10.57
N GLU A 23 6.58 19.52 10.70
CA GLU A 23 7.52 18.46 10.35
C GLU A 23 7.83 18.37 8.84
N ASN A 24 6.98 18.92 7.97
CA ASN A 24 7.20 19.02 6.52
C ASN A 24 8.10 20.21 6.16
N ASN A 25 9.27 20.31 6.81
CA ASN A 25 10.23 21.41 6.66
C ASN A 25 11.66 20.85 6.71
N PHE A 26 12.31 20.78 5.55
CA PHE A 26 13.62 20.17 5.34
C PHE A 26 14.67 21.20 4.95
N LEU A 27 15.91 20.98 5.38
CA LEU A 27 16.98 21.94 5.12
C LEU A 27 17.50 21.81 3.68
N THR A 28 17.65 20.57 3.19
CA THR A 28 18.16 20.27 1.85
C THR A 28 17.13 19.54 1.00
N LEU A 29 17.33 19.58 -0.33
CA LEU A 29 16.47 18.89 -1.28
C LEU A 29 16.58 17.38 -1.11
N GLU A 30 17.79 16.89 -0.90
CA GLU A 30 18.11 15.48 -0.73
C GLU A 30 17.42 14.92 0.50
N GLU A 31 17.45 15.65 1.62
CA GLU A 31 16.77 15.26 2.85
C GLU A 31 15.25 15.13 2.65
N CYS A 32 14.64 16.09 1.95
CA CYS A 32 13.21 16.01 1.61
C CYS A 32 12.91 14.81 0.71
N GLN A 33 13.74 14.58 -0.31
CA GLN A 33 13.54 13.51 -1.28
C GLN A 33 13.73 12.13 -0.63
N GLU A 34 14.79 11.90 0.12
CA GLU A 34 15.01 10.62 0.80
C GLU A 34 13.88 10.28 1.78
N ARG A 35 13.33 11.28 2.46
CA ARG A 35 12.25 11.06 3.45
C ARG A 35 10.86 10.96 2.84
N CYS A 36 10.56 11.69 1.76
CA CYS A 36 9.21 11.80 1.22
C CYS A 36 9.03 11.27 -0.22
N VAL A 37 10.11 11.20 -0.99
CA VAL A 37 10.13 10.73 -2.39
C VAL A 37 10.89 9.40 -2.44
N VAL A 38 10.21 8.29 -2.18
CA VAL A 38 10.81 6.95 -2.26
C VAL A 38 11.33 6.70 -3.70
N PRO A 39 12.65 6.57 -3.93
CA PRO A 39 13.17 6.32 -5.27
C PRO A 39 12.92 4.86 -5.64
N GLY A 40 12.08 4.60 -6.66
CA GLY A 40 11.86 3.25 -7.19
C GLY A 40 10.40 2.76 -7.27
N GLN A 41 9.42 3.55 -6.83
CA GLN A 41 8.04 3.47 -7.31
C GLN A 41 7.92 4.63 -8.30
N TYR A 42 8.04 4.52 -9.62
CA TYR A 42 7.29 3.72 -10.59
C TYR A 42 8.03 3.83 -11.95
N PRO A 43 8.17 2.73 -12.73
CA PRO A 43 7.17 2.46 -13.76
C PRO A 43 6.90 0.95 -13.95
N PHE A 44 5.63 0.56 -14.15
CA PHE A 44 5.18 -0.80 -14.50
C PHE A 44 5.57 -1.95 -13.56
N SER A 45 4.99 -2.04 -12.36
CA SER A 45 4.56 -3.30 -11.71
C SER A 45 4.25 -3.09 -10.23
N CYS A 46 3.00 -2.84 -9.88
CA CYS A 46 2.49 -3.29 -8.58
C CYS A 46 1.72 -4.59 -8.81
N LEU A 47 2.49 -5.69 -8.89
CA LEU A 47 2.08 -6.93 -8.23
C LEU A 47 1.83 -6.57 -6.75
N PRO A 48 0.73 -7.01 -6.12
CA PRO A 48 0.51 -6.71 -4.72
C PRO A 48 1.40 -7.64 -3.90
N ALA A 49 2.61 -7.18 -3.59
CA ALA A 49 3.25 -7.60 -2.35
C ALA A 49 2.68 -6.68 -1.26
N CYS A 50 1.51 -7.05 -0.72
CA CYS A 50 1.04 -6.46 0.52
C CYS A 50 2.07 -6.81 1.63
N PRO A 51 2.63 -5.82 2.36
CA PRO A 51 3.38 -6.13 3.56
C PRO A 51 2.40 -6.67 4.61
N LEU A 52 2.80 -7.77 5.23
CA LEU A 52 2.15 -8.40 6.36
C LEU A 52 1.87 -7.36 7.45
N TYR A 53 0.62 -7.34 7.92
CA TYR A 53 0.19 -6.57 9.07
C TYR A 53 0.93 -7.06 10.32
N SER A 54 1.86 -6.26 10.86
CA SER A 54 2.58 -6.57 12.09
C SER A 54 1.77 -6.12 13.30
N TYR A 55 1.10 -7.05 13.99
CA TYR A 55 0.80 -6.89 15.41
C TYR A 55 1.79 -7.73 16.20
N GLU A 56 2.67 -7.10 16.96
CA GLU A 56 3.45 -7.83 17.95
C GLU A 56 2.54 -8.17 19.12
N HIS A 57 2.31 -9.46 19.35
CA HIS A 57 2.25 -10.11 20.66
C HIS A 57 2.09 -11.62 20.40
N GLY A 58 3.22 -12.33 20.34
CA GLY A 58 3.26 -13.78 20.56
C GLY A 58 2.87 -14.68 19.39
N LEU A 59 3.67 -15.73 19.20
CA LEU A 59 3.45 -16.80 18.22
C LEU A 59 2.20 -17.62 18.59
N PHE A 60 1.09 -17.34 17.93
CA PHE A 60 -0.02 -18.28 17.75
C PHE A 60 -0.32 -18.41 16.25
N PHE A 61 0.25 -19.43 15.62
CA PHE A 61 -0.08 -19.78 14.24
C PHE A 61 -1.54 -20.26 14.21
N SER A 62 -2.48 -19.40 13.79
CA SER A 62 -3.76 -19.88 13.30
C SER A 62 -3.57 -20.44 11.88
N PRO A 63 -3.90 -21.71 11.58
CA PRO A 63 -3.72 -22.29 10.25
C PRO A 63 -4.72 -21.76 9.19
N GLN A 64 -5.32 -20.58 9.41
CA GLN A 64 -6.47 -20.11 8.62
C GLN A 64 -6.25 -18.83 7.80
N SER A 65 -5.11 -18.13 7.87
CA SER A 65 -4.90 -16.93 7.03
C SER A 65 -4.25 -17.20 5.67
N LEU A 66 -4.29 -18.45 5.19
CA LEU A 66 -3.88 -18.79 3.82
C LEU A 66 -4.96 -18.47 2.77
N PHE A 67 -6.11 -17.94 3.19
CA PHE A 67 -7.21 -17.57 2.32
C PHE A 67 -8.03 -16.42 2.91
N SER A 68 -7.64 -15.18 2.60
CA SER A 68 -8.58 -14.10 2.32
C SER A 68 -7.83 -12.85 1.85
N THR A 69 -7.80 -12.67 0.53
CA THR A 69 -7.83 -11.36 -0.10
C THR A 69 -9.13 -10.67 0.30
N GLU A 70 -9.24 -10.18 1.53
CA GLU A 70 -10.48 -9.51 1.94
C GLU A 70 -10.50 -8.11 1.30
N LYS A 71 -11.44 -7.92 0.37
CA LYS A 71 -11.61 -6.65 -0.34
C LYS A 71 -11.84 -5.53 0.68
N PRO A 72 -11.33 -4.32 0.43
CA PRO A 72 -11.60 -3.18 1.30
C PRO A 72 -13.11 -3.02 1.54
N ASN A 73 -13.49 -2.65 2.77
CA ASN A 73 -14.90 -2.49 3.14
C ASN A 73 -15.68 -1.55 2.21
N PHE A 74 -15.03 -0.53 1.64
CA PHE A 74 -15.67 0.38 0.69
C PHE A 74 -16.14 -0.31 -0.59
N CYS A 75 -15.51 -1.41 -1.01
CA CYS A 75 -15.95 -2.16 -2.19
C CYS A 75 -17.37 -2.70 -2.01
N PHE A 76 -17.83 -2.92 -0.77
CA PHE A 76 -19.16 -3.45 -0.49
C PHE A 76 -20.25 -2.37 -0.32
N MET A 77 -19.87 -1.09 -0.40
CA MET A 77 -20.82 0.02 -0.37
C MET A 77 -21.57 0.14 -1.70
N GLU A 78 -22.82 0.57 -1.67
CA GLU A 78 -23.61 0.84 -2.89
C GLU A 78 -23.05 2.04 -3.67
N GLN A 79 -23.37 2.17 -4.96
CA GLN A 79 -23.08 3.41 -5.68
C GLN A 79 -23.84 4.60 -5.08
N ASP A 80 -23.13 5.71 -4.84
CA ASP A 80 -23.75 6.95 -4.34
C ASP A 80 -23.56 8.10 -5.36
N PRO A 81 -24.63 8.50 -6.07
CA PRO A 81 -24.57 9.61 -7.01
C PRO A 81 -24.38 10.98 -6.33
N GLY A 82 -24.63 11.09 -5.01
CA GLY A 82 -24.62 12.34 -4.28
C GLY A 82 -25.79 13.27 -4.64
N ILE A 83 -25.80 14.46 -4.01
CA ILE A 83 -26.91 15.43 -4.15
C ILE A 83 -26.77 16.36 -5.37
N CYS A 84 -25.56 16.49 -5.91
CA CYS A 84 -25.29 17.38 -7.03
C CYS A 84 -25.86 16.83 -8.35
N ARG A 85 -26.12 17.73 -9.31
CA ARG A 85 -26.78 17.38 -10.59
C ARG A 85 -25.84 17.28 -11.78
N GLY A 86 -24.54 17.16 -11.52
CA GLY A 86 -23.53 16.91 -12.54
C GLY A 86 -23.75 15.57 -13.27
N TYR A 87 -23.05 15.42 -14.39
CA TYR A 87 -23.08 14.20 -15.21
C TYR A 87 -21.65 13.68 -15.37
N PHE A 88 -21.12 13.09 -14.31
CA PHE A 88 -19.79 12.50 -14.33
C PHE A 88 -19.90 10.99 -14.44
N SER A 89 -19.31 10.41 -15.49
CA SER A 89 -19.21 8.96 -15.63
C SER A 89 -18.14 8.44 -14.67
N ARG A 90 -18.53 7.53 -13.76
CA ARG A 90 -17.66 6.91 -12.76
C ARG A 90 -17.88 5.40 -12.74
N TYR A 91 -16.98 4.69 -12.07
CA TYR A 91 -17.08 3.24 -11.87
C TYR A 91 -17.24 2.94 -10.39
N PHE A 92 -18.02 1.91 -10.07
CA PHE A 92 -18.15 1.37 -8.72
C PHE A 92 -18.09 -0.15 -8.81
N TYR A 93 -17.67 -0.80 -7.72
CA TYR A 93 -17.74 -2.24 -7.59
C TYR A 93 -19.14 -2.67 -7.18
N ASN A 94 -19.81 -3.40 -8.05
CA ASN A 94 -21.09 -4.02 -7.76
C ASN A 94 -20.84 -5.38 -7.10
N LYS A 95 -21.22 -5.51 -5.82
CA LYS A 95 -21.05 -6.74 -5.04
C LYS A 95 -21.96 -7.89 -5.50
N GLU A 96 -23.08 -7.59 -6.17
CA GLU A 96 -24.04 -8.58 -6.67
C GLU A 96 -23.52 -9.23 -7.95
N SER A 97 -23.09 -8.42 -8.92
CA SER A 97 -22.49 -8.91 -10.17
C SER A 97 -21.02 -9.30 -10.02
N GLN A 98 -20.40 -8.89 -8.91
CA GLN A 98 -18.97 -8.96 -8.65
C GLN A 98 -18.12 -8.21 -9.69
N GLN A 99 -18.70 -7.18 -10.33
CA GLN A 99 -18.06 -6.44 -11.41
C GLN A 99 -17.97 -4.94 -11.17
N CYS A 100 -16.95 -4.33 -11.77
CA CYS A 100 -16.84 -2.89 -11.83
C CYS A 100 -17.77 -2.36 -12.92
N GLU A 101 -18.80 -1.61 -12.50
CA GLU A 101 -19.86 -1.11 -13.37
C GLU A 101 -19.85 0.41 -13.42
N LYS A 102 -20.35 0.96 -14.52
CA LYS A 102 -20.40 2.42 -14.72
C LYS A 102 -21.67 2.98 -14.09
N PHE A 103 -21.55 4.09 -13.35
CA PHE A 103 -22.68 4.84 -12.82
C PHE A 103 -22.53 6.35 -13.08
N LYS A 104 -23.64 7.08 -12.90
CA LYS A 104 -23.68 8.53 -13.00
C LYS A 104 -23.44 9.14 -11.62
N TYR A 105 -22.35 9.89 -11.48
CA TYR A 105 -22.03 10.65 -10.28
C TYR A 105 -22.37 12.14 -10.47
N GLY A 106 -23.02 12.71 -9.46
CA GLY A 106 -23.50 14.09 -9.44
C GLY A 106 -22.42 15.14 -9.26
N GLY A 107 -21.20 14.74 -8.85
CA GLY A 107 -20.04 15.63 -8.73
C GLY A 107 -19.74 16.13 -7.33
N CYS A 108 -20.56 15.80 -6.32
CA CYS A 108 -20.27 16.10 -4.92
C CYS A 108 -20.82 15.01 -3.99
N LEU A 109 -20.27 14.93 -2.77
CA LEU A 109 -20.55 13.87 -1.79
C LEU A 109 -20.28 12.48 -2.38
N GLY A 110 -21.04 11.45 -2.03
CA GLY A 110 -20.73 10.08 -2.44
C GLY A 110 -19.99 9.31 -1.36
N ASN A 111 -19.56 8.11 -1.74
CA ASN A 111 -18.72 7.25 -0.91
C ASN A 111 -17.43 6.83 -1.66
N GLN A 112 -16.63 6.00 -1.02
CA GLN A 112 -15.33 5.55 -1.52
C GLN A 112 -15.41 4.54 -2.67
N ASN A 113 -16.59 3.94 -2.92
CA ASN A 113 -16.83 3.07 -4.08
C ASN A 113 -17.10 3.92 -5.35
N ASN A 114 -16.14 4.78 -5.70
CA ASN A 114 -16.27 5.76 -6.78
C ASN A 114 -14.92 6.00 -7.45
N PHE A 115 -14.72 5.38 -8.61
CA PHE A 115 -13.47 5.39 -9.37
C PHE A 115 -13.64 6.16 -10.68
N LYS A 116 -12.56 6.81 -11.16
CA LYS A 116 -12.60 7.57 -12.41
C LYS A 116 -12.42 6.66 -13.62
N ALA A 117 -11.60 5.63 -13.47
CA ALA A 117 -11.33 4.64 -14.51
C ALA A 117 -11.85 3.24 -14.10
N LEU A 118 -12.14 2.41 -15.10
CA LEU A 118 -12.53 1.02 -14.89
C LEU A 118 -11.42 0.27 -14.15
N GLU A 119 -10.18 0.37 -14.67
CA GLU A 119 -8.99 -0.31 -14.16
C GLU A 119 -8.73 -0.01 -12.67
N GLU A 120 -8.91 1.24 -12.25
CA GLU A 120 -8.80 1.65 -10.83
C GLU A 120 -9.76 0.84 -9.94
N CYS A 121 -11.00 0.68 -10.37
CA CYS A 121 -11.98 -0.13 -9.66
C CYS A 121 -11.58 -1.61 -9.64
N GLN A 122 -11.08 -2.15 -10.76
CA GLN A 122 -10.75 -3.57 -10.85
C GLN A 122 -9.56 -3.91 -9.94
N ILE A 123 -8.54 -3.06 -9.93
CA ILE A 123 -7.37 -3.20 -9.06
C ILE A 123 -7.78 -3.13 -7.59
N ALA A 124 -8.68 -2.20 -7.25
CA ALA A 124 -9.11 -2.00 -5.87
C ALA A 124 -10.05 -3.10 -5.34
N CYS A 125 -10.95 -3.63 -6.18
CA CYS A 125 -12.10 -4.41 -5.72
C CYS A 125 -12.38 -5.72 -6.49
N GLN A 126 -11.76 -6.01 -7.64
CA GLN A 126 -12.01 -7.24 -8.41
C GLN A 126 -11.00 -8.37 -8.20
N ASP A 127 -9.99 -8.21 -7.34
CA ASP A 127 -9.00 -9.24 -7.00
C ASP A 127 -8.43 -9.97 -8.24
N ASN A 128 -7.51 -9.33 -8.95
CA ASN A 128 -6.67 -10.05 -9.93
C ASN A 128 -5.40 -10.64 -9.31
N CYS A 129 -5.23 -10.59 -7.98
CA CYS A 129 -4.14 -11.28 -7.32
C CYS A 129 -4.47 -12.75 -7.10
N LYS A 130 -4.44 -13.54 -8.18
CA LYS A 130 -4.07 -14.95 -8.02
C LYS A 130 -2.57 -14.96 -7.76
N CYS A 131 -2.17 -14.98 -6.49
CA CYS A 131 -0.85 -15.49 -6.17
C CYS A 131 -0.80 -16.91 -6.75
N LEU A 132 -0.02 -17.10 -7.80
CA LEU A 132 -0.04 -18.32 -8.61
C LEU A 132 0.76 -19.42 -7.89
N VAL A 133 0.23 -19.91 -6.76
CA VAL A 133 0.86 -20.91 -5.88
C VAL A 133 1.05 -22.26 -6.59
N VAL A 134 0.35 -22.49 -7.70
CA VAL A 134 0.43 -23.72 -8.50
C VAL A 134 1.86 -24.01 -8.97
N VAL A 135 2.63 -22.97 -9.32
CA VAL A 135 4.00 -23.14 -9.83
C VAL A 135 4.95 -23.55 -8.70
N VAL A 136 4.81 -22.95 -7.52
CA VAL A 136 5.65 -23.26 -6.34
C VAL A 136 5.39 -24.67 -5.83
N LEU A 137 4.12 -25.12 -5.78
CA LEU A 137 3.77 -26.48 -5.33
C LEU A 137 4.25 -27.55 -6.32
N ILE A 138 4.19 -27.30 -7.63
CA ILE A 138 4.74 -28.22 -8.64
C ILE A 138 6.27 -28.33 -8.50
N PHE A 139 6.98 -27.22 -8.27
CA PHE A 139 8.42 -27.25 -8.04
C PHE A 139 8.79 -27.96 -6.73
N ILE A 140 8.07 -27.73 -5.64
CA ILE A 140 8.28 -28.43 -4.37
C ILE A 140 8.02 -29.92 -4.52
N PHE A 141 6.94 -30.33 -5.20
CA PHE A 141 6.61 -31.75 -5.40
C PHE A 141 7.65 -32.46 -6.29
N ILE A 142 8.13 -31.80 -7.35
CA ILE A 142 9.20 -32.32 -8.22
C ILE A 142 10.53 -32.44 -7.46
N PHE A 143 10.87 -31.47 -6.60
CA PHE A 143 12.09 -31.51 -5.79
C PHE A 143 12.00 -32.53 -4.64
N SER A 144 10.86 -32.65 -3.96
CA SER A 144 10.68 -33.61 -2.85
C SER A 144 10.73 -35.07 -3.33
N LEU A 145 10.30 -35.36 -4.57
CA LEU A 145 10.46 -36.69 -5.18
C LEU A 145 11.92 -37.01 -5.53
N ARG A 146 12.82 -36.01 -5.57
CA ARG A 146 14.26 -36.18 -5.86
C ARG A 146 15.15 -36.23 -4.60
N VAL A 147 14.60 -36.02 -3.40
CA VAL A 147 15.35 -35.96 -2.13
C VAL A 147 15.25 -37.26 -1.30
N ILE A 148 14.45 -38.25 -1.72
CA ILE A 148 14.27 -39.50 -0.96
C ILE A 148 15.46 -40.49 -1.09
N GLU A 149 16.48 -40.20 -1.89
CA GLU A 149 17.75 -40.94 -1.83
C GLU A 149 18.92 -40.03 -1.41
N LEU A 150 19.42 -40.31 -0.20
CA LEU A 150 20.75 -40.03 0.36
C LEU A 150 20.87 -38.98 1.49
N LYS A 151 21.42 -39.50 2.61
CA LYS A 151 22.08 -38.87 3.77
C LYS A 151 21.14 -38.44 4.92
N ALA A 152 21.01 -39.14 6.06
CA ALA A 152 21.95 -39.74 7.01
C ALA A 152 22.81 -38.74 7.84
N ARG A 153 22.29 -38.38 9.03
CA ARG A 153 22.93 -38.07 10.34
C ARG A 153 24.04 -36.98 10.45
N ARG A 154 23.79 -35.95 11.29
CA ARG A 154 24.50 -35.59 12.56
C ARG A 154 24.71 -34.06 12.77
N ASP A 155 24.03 -33.56 13.81
CA ASP A 155 24.34 -32.59 14.88
C ASP A 155 25.18 -31.29 14.71
N HIS A 156 24.73 -30.32 15.53
CA HIS A 156 25.47 -29.27 16.29
C HIS A 156 25.56 -27.83 15.73
N GLN A 157 24.67 -26.97 16.28
CA GLN A 157 24.94 -25.75 17.09
C GLN A 157 26.08 -24.80 16.66
N ILE A 158 25.80 -23.49 16.53
CA ILE A 158 26.54 -22.36 17.16
C ILE A 158 25.86 -21.01 16.86
N VAL A 159 25.72 -20.24 17.94
CA VAL A 159 25.24 -18.86 18.07
C VAL A 159 26.27 -17.87 17.51
N TRP A 160 25.83 -16.81 16.82
CA TRP A 160 26.57 -15.56 16.72
C TRP A 160 25.71 -14.38 17.17
N SER A 161 26.26 -13.66 18.14
CA SER A 161 25.71 -12.52 18.86
C SER A 161 25.85 -11.21 18.07
N ALA A 162 24.97 -10.27 18.42
CA ALA A 162 25.16 -8.81 18.39
C ALA A 162 25.49 -8.11 17.06
N ALA A 163 24.50 -7.36 16.56
CA ALA A 163 24.72 -6.00 16.11
C ALA A 163 23.52 -5.14 16.54
N LEU A 164 23.72 -4.31 17.57
CA LEU A 164 22.90 -3.14 17.81
C LEU A 164 23.03 -2.23 16.58
N TYR A 165 21.94 -1.91 15.90
CA TYR A 165 21.89 -0.72 15.06
C TYR A 165 20.51 -0.10 15.15
N ILE A 166 20.44 1.01 15.88
CA ILE A 166 19.31 1.93 15.91
C ILE A 166 19.18 2.50 14.50
N THR A 167 18.03 2.34 13.84
CA THR A 167 17.62 3.29 12.80
C THR A 167 16.11 3.44 12.81
N GLU A 168 15.69 4.69 12.69
CA GLU A 168 14.40 5.24 13.07
C GLU A 168 13.33 5.00 12.01
N HIS A 169 12.10 4.78 12.50
CA HIS A 169 10.88 4.69 11.70
C HIS A 169 10.65 5.98 10.90
N HIS A 170 10.78 5.93 9.58
CA HIS A 170 10.38 7.03 8.69
C HIS A 170 8.84 7.10 8.63
N HIS A 171 8.28 8.10 9.33
CA HIS A 171 6.85 8.32 9.49
C HIS A 171 6.23 9.07 8.28
N PRO A 172 5.21 8.50 7.60
CA PRO A 172 4.50 9.20 6.51
C PRO A 172 3.67 10.41 6.98
N ALA A 173 3.50 10.60 8.29
CA ALA A 173 2.84 11.77 8.87
C ALA A 173 3.61 13.09 8.60
N ILE A 174 4.94 13.02 8.54
CA ILE A 174 5.86 14.15 8.35
C ILE A 174 5.63 14.82 7.00
N CYS A 175 5.34 14.05 5.95
CA CYS A 175 5.20 14.53 4.57
C CYS A 175 3.78 14.99 4.23
N THR A 176 2.89 15.14 5.22
CA THR A 176 1.51 15.60 4.98
C THR A 176 1.39 17.12 5.10
N GLN A 177 0.52 17.74 4.30
CA GLN A 177 0.15 19.14 4.46
C GLN A 177 -1.15 19.23 5.25
N THR A 178 -1.20 20.08 6.28
CA THR A 178 -2.46 20.34 6.99
C THR A 178 -3.39 21.21 6.12
N PRO A 179 -4.73 21.05 6.22
CA PRO A 179 -5.69 21.69 5.32
C PRO A 179 -5.70 23.22 5.33
N ASN A 180 -5.03 23.85 6.31
CA ASN A 180 -5.10 25.29 6.50
C ASN A 180 -3.97 26.08 5.83
N GLY A 181 -3.05 25.44 5.09
CA GLY A 181 -2.08 26.13 4.23
C GLY A 181 -1.26 27.24 4.91
N LYS A 182 -1.20 27.27 6.25
CA LYS A 182 -0.35 28.19 6.98
C LYS A 182 1.00 27.52 7.14
N LEU A 183 1.89 27.86 6.21
CA LEU A 183 3.30 28.02 6.53
C LEU A 183 3.36 29.10 7.61
N SER A 184 3.35 28.70 8.89
CA SER A 184 3.84 29.53 9.97
C SER A 184 5.33 29.29 10.17
#